data_AF-A0A914G201-F1
#
_entry.id   AF-A0A914G201-F1
#
_cell.length_a   1.000
_cell.length_b   1.000
_cell.length_c   1.000
_cell.angle_alpha   90.00
_cell.angle_beta   90.00
_cell.angle_gamma   90.00
#
_symmetry.space_group_name_H-M   'P 1'
#
loop_
_entity.id
_entity.type
_entity.pdbx_description
1 polymer ?
#
loop_
_entity_poly.entity_id
_entity_poly.type
_entity_poly.pdbx_seq_one_letter_code
_entity_poly.pdbx_strand_id
1 'polypeptide(L)'
;AKFIKENPKFDGRGLIIAILDDVVDVSCPGMQKTSTGIPKILDCFDFTGAGNVDTSTIKEADKNNTVIGLSGRTLKIPSTWRNPSGQWHLGKKSFHELIQTYKRDEHCIMLNNKNWAKRDIVKNKERKDAEKALEEKDKWHNDYIHVATDLFKDHIMHVTGLPTNDFSSDLFEKYFNKYSPVAYIVYKQNLTEAYIRFHLTEKNVAIKVLNKMNGSLFENAKKRYGRIQFQGQEIQCKVLEGEEEDKFWAEVLEGEKEENYCANLIINNNNNKLAMGIQNNETFLKSLKGISENTNSKCCEDLMKAGLNNLFVDCIVWFDGNKWQACIDLSFSKEDLENAKVLTNFRDEHEYAFIKDKISYCITVHENGNLLEIFISYVEHGTLIAHIAAGNFPEEPERNGLAPGAQIISMNVIS
;
A
#
# COMPACT_ATOMS: atom_id res chain seq x y z
N ALA A 1 19.97 8.82 -31.63
CA ALA A 1 19.07 9.59 -32.53
C ALA A 1 19.51 9.63 -34.00
N LYS A 2 20.76 10.01 -34.37
CA LYS A 2 21.18 10.16 -35.79
C LYS A 2 21.05 8.87 -36.62
N PHE A 3 21.47 7.73 -36.06
CA PHE A 3 21.42 6.43 -36.76
C PHE A 3 20.01 6.00 -37.18
N ILE A 4 19.01 6.10 -36.29
CA ILE A 4 17.61 5.72 -36.60
C ILE A 4 16.99 6.66 -37.64
N LYS A 5 17.31 7.97 -37.60
CA LYS A 5 16.85 8.90 -38.64
C LYS A 5 17.38 8.52 -40.03
N GLU A 6 18.61 8.04 -40.10
CA GLU A 6 19.24 7.57 -41.35
C GLU A 6 18.81 6.16 -41.74
N ASN A 7 18.38 5.33 -40.77
CA ASN A 7 18.00 3.94 -40.94
C ASN A 7 16.63 3.66 -40.27
N PRO A 8 15.52 4.22 -40.77
CA PRO A 8 14.22 4.19 -40.07
C PRO A 8 13.61 2.79 -39.92
N LYS A 9 14.15 1.78 -40.62
CA LYS A 9 13.75 0.37 -40.48
C LYS A 9 14.58 -0.41 -39.45
N PHE A 10 15.65 0.19 -38.94
CA PHE A 10 16.61 -0.42 -38.01
C PHE A 10 16.38 0.14 -36.60
N ASP A 11 15.13 0.07 -36.16
CA ASP A 11 14.63 0.58 -34.88
C ASP A 11 14.36 -0.52 -33.85
N GLY A 12 14.80 -1.76 -34.14
CA GLY A 12 14.60 -2.92 -33.26
C GLY A 12 13.30 -3.69 -33.48
N ARG A 13 12.51 -3.37 -34.52
CA ARG A 13 11.33 -4.16 -34.90
C ARG A 13 11.64 -5.66 -35.03
N GLY A 14 10.78 -6.50 -34.46
CA GLY A 14 10.96 -7.96 -34.44
C GLY A 14 11.96 -8.47 -33.40
N LEU A 15 12.54 -7.60 -32.57
CA LEU A 15 13.36 -7.98 -31.42
C LEU A 15 12.53 -7.94 -30.14
N ILE A 16 12.86 -8.85 -29.21
CA ILE A 16 12.33 -8.88 -27.85
C ILE A 16 13.51 -8.67 -26.90
N ILE A 17 13.36 -7.73 -25.97
CA ILE A 17 14.33 -7.41 -24.93
C ILE A 17 13.76 -7.90 -23.59
N ALA A 18 14.49 -8.72 -22.87
CA ALA A 18 14.15 -9.03 -21.49
C ALA A 18 14.82 -8.02 -20.55
N ILE A 19 14.03 -7.38 -19.69
CA ILE A 19 14.53 -6.51 -18.63
C ILE A 19 14.50 -7.31 -17.33
N LEU A 20 15.69 -7.70 -16.88
CA LEU A 20 15.90 -8.40 -15.61
C LEU A 20 16.35 -7.35 -14.60
N ASP A 21 15.39 -6.78 -13.89
CA ASP A 21 15.61 -5.71 -12.92
C ASP A 21 14.47 -5.76 -11.89
N ASP A 22 14.13 -4.62 -11.28
CA ASP A 22 12.81 -4.44 -10.70
C ASP A 22 11.72 -4.40 -11.81
N VAL A 23 10.51 -4.01 -11.40
CA VAL A 23 9.33 -3.97 -12.25
C VAL A 23 9.37 -2.83 -13.28
N VAL A 24 9.04 -3.13 -14.55
CA VAL A 24 8.72 -2.10 -15.56
C VAL A 24 7.25 -1.66 -15.42
N ASP A 25 7.03 -0.36 -15.24
CA ASP A 25 5.69 0.23 -15.21
C ASP A 25 5.02 0.21 -16.58
N VAL A 26 4.03 -0.66 -16.71
CA VAL A 26 3.22 -0.84 -17.91
C VAL A 26 2.37 0.38 -18.27
N SER A 27 2.09 1.24 -17.30
CA SER A 27 1.32 2.46 -17.48
C SER A 27 2.16 3.66 -17.91
N CYS A 28 3.49 3.57 -17.79
CA CYS A 28 4.37 4.71 -18.00
C CYS A 28 4.38 5.14 -19.49
N PRO A 29 4.27 6.44 -19.81
CA PRO A 29 4.25 6.91 -21.19
C PRO A 29 5.43 6.40 -22.01
N GLY A 30 5.16 5.85 -23.19
CA GLY A 30 6.16 5.28 -24.08
C GLY A 30 6.39 3.77 -23.89
N MET A 31 5.72 3.16 -22.92
CA MET A 31 5.66 1.71 -22.69
C MET A 31 4.39 1.04 -23.26
N GLN A 32 3.58 1.76 -24.03
CA GLN A 32 2.30 1.22 -24.53
C GLN A 32 2.49 0.47 -25.85
N LYS A 33 3.15 1.09 -26.83
CA LYS A 33 3.26 0.55 -28.20
C LYS A 33 4.66 0.72 -28.77
N THR A 34 5.08 -0.22 -29.61
CA THR A 34 6.28 -0.07 -30.43
C THR A 34 6.07 0.95 -31.56
N SER A 35 7.14 1.33 -32.26
CA SER A 35 7.09 2.17 -33.47
C SER A 35 6.21 1.60 -34.58
N THR A 36 5.85 0.31 -34.51
CA THR A 36 4.95 -0.37 -35.47
C THR A 36 3.52 -0.51 -34.96
N GLY A 37 3.21 0.00 -33.77
CA GLY A 37 1.86 0.03 -33.20
C GLY A 37 1.44 -1.22 -32.43
N ILE A 38 2.26 -2.28 -32.41
CA ILE A 38 2.02 -3.48 -31.57
C ILE A 38 2.39 -3.21 -30.10
N PRO A 39 1.86 -4.00 -29.14
CA PRO A 39 2.16 -3.82 -27.71
C PRO A 39 3.67 -3.80 -27.43
N LYS A 40 4.10 -2.84 -26.63
CA LYS A 40 5.52 -2.67 -26.27
C LYS A 40 5.96 -3.70 -25.24
N ILE A 41 5.24 -3.82 -24.14
CA ILE A 41 5.48 -4.86 -23.13
C ILE A 41 4.63 -6.05 -23.52
N LEU A 42 5.26 -7.21 -23.69
CA LEU A 42 4.64 -8.46 -24.08
C LEU A 42 4.08 -9.21 -22.87
N ASP A 43 4.86 -9.26 -21.79
CA ASP A 43 4.50 -9.97 -20.57
C ASP A 43 5.32 -9.46 -19.38
N CYS A 44 4.82 -9.74 -18.19
CA CYS A 44 5.44 -9.39 -16.91
C CYS A 44 5.51 -10.62 -16.00
N PHE A 45 6.68 -10.89 -15.43
CA PHE A 45 6.91 -12.00 -14.51
C PHE A 45 7.55 -11.49 -13.22
N ASP A 46 7.07 -11.97 -12.08
CA ASP A 46 7.67 -11.72 -10.76
C ASP A 46 8.32 -13.00 -10.21
N PHE A 47 9.63 -13.12 -10.38
CA PHE A 47 10.39 -14.26 -9.87
C PHE A 47 10.67 -14.18 -8.37
N THR A 48 10.32 -13.06 -7.71
CA THR A 48 10.48 -12.91 -6.26
C THR A 48 9.33 -13.56 -5.49
N GLY A 49 8.17 -13.70 -6.14
CA GLY A 49 6.93 -14.14 -5.53
C GLY A 49 6.30 -13.12 -4.58
N ALA A 50 6.78 -11.88 -4.56
CA ALA A 50 6.22 -10.80 -3.74
C ALA A 50 4.74 -10.56 -4.10
N GLY A 51 4.40 -10.64 -5.39
CA GLY A 51 3.05 -10.51 -5.92
C GLY A 51 2.15 -11.74 -5.75
N ASN A 52 2.68 -12.88 -5.29
CA ASN A 52 1.92 -14.13 -5.27
C ASN A 52 0.83 -14.14 -4.20
N VAL A 53 -0.33 -14.67 -4.60
CA VAL A 53 -1.51 -14.89 -3.78
C VAL A 53 -2.03 -16.31 -4.03
N ASP A 54 -1.99 -17.13 -2.97
CA ASP A 54 -2.66 -18.42 -2.96
C ASP A 54 -4.17 -18.20 -3.09
N THR A 55 -4.75 -18.75 -4.15
CA THR A 55 -6.17 -18.68 -4.51
C THR A 55 -6.82 -20.05 -4.59
N SER A 56 -6.16 -21.08 -4.04
CA SER A 56 -6.63 -22.47 -4.05
C SER A 56 -7.91 -22.72 -3.22
N THR A 57 -8.34 -21.76 -2.39
CA THR A 57 -9.58 -21.89 -1.62
C THR A 57 -10.79 -21.58 -2.49
N ILE A 58 -11.57 -22.61 -2.83
CA ILE A 58 -12.74 -22.46 -3.69
C ILE A 58 -14.02 -22.34 -2.84
N LYS A 59 -14.89 -21.39 -3.20
CA LYS A 59 -16.26 -21.27 -2.65
C LYS A 59 -17.28 -21.04 -3.76
N GLU A 60 -18.52 -21.45 -3.50
CA GLU A 60 -19.67 -21.08 -4.32
C GLU A 60 -20.36 -19.85 -3.72
N ALA A 61 -21.00 -19.05 -4.56
CA ALA A 61 -21.82 -17.93 -4.10
C ALA A 61 -23.13 -18.43 -3.49
N ASP A 62 -23.63 -17.73 -2.46
CA ASP A 62 -24.92 -18.05 -1.87
C ASP A 62 -26.11 -17.61 -2.76
N LYS A 63 -27.34 -17.81 -2.28
CA LYS A 63 -28.56 -17.44 -3.00
C LYS A 63 -28.68 -15.94 -3.32
N ASN A 64 -27.88 -15.09 -2.66
CA ASN A 64 -27.84 -13.65 -2.86
C ASN A 64 -26.65 -13.20 -3.72
N ASN A 65 -25.96 -14.14 -4.39
CA ASN A 65 -24.71 -13.91 -5.13
C ASN A 65 -23.61 -13.31 -4.25
N THR A 66 -23.49 -13.76 -3.00
CA THR A 66 -22.43 -13.32 -2.08
C THR A 66 -21.47 -14.45 -1.75
N VAL A 67 -20.20 -14.10 -1.52
CA VAL A 67 -19.13 -15.00 -1.09
C VAL A 67 -18.42 -14.39 0.10
N ILE A 68 -18.11 -15.18 1.13
CA ILE A 68 -17.28 -14.72 2.25
C ILE A 68 -15.81 -14.83 1.84
N GLY A 69 -15.14 -13.69 1.69
CA GLY A 69 -13.70 -13.58 1.44
C GLY A 69 -12.85 -14.21 2.54
N LEU A 70 -11.56 -14.41 2.27
CA LEU A 70 -10.60 -14.95 3.23
C LEU A 70 -10.19 -13.95 4.31
N SER A 71 -10.48 -12.66 4.10
CA SER A 71 -10.42 -11.65 5.16
C SER A 71 -11.62 -11.73 6.12
N GLY A 72 -12.65 -12.54 5.80
CA GLY A 72 -13.92 -12.62 6.53
C GLY A 72 -14.99 -11.62 6.07
N ARG A 73 -14.69 -10.76 5.09
CA ARG A 73 -15.65 -9.80 4.52
C ARG A 73 -16.65 -10.50 3.59
N THR A 74 -17.88 -10.01 3.57
CA THR A 74 -18.88 -10.44 2.59
C THR A 74 -18.64 -9.70 1.28
N LEU A 75 -18.50 -10.45 0.18
CA LEU A 75 -18.25 -9.93 -1.15
C LEU A 75 -19.46 -10.24 -2.03
N LYS A 76 -20.19 -9.22 -2.43
CA LYS A 76 -21.32 -9.32 -3.34
C LYS A 76 -20.80 -9.33 -4.78
N ILE A 77 -21.01 -10.46 -5.44
CA ILE A 77 -20.56 -10.70 -6.79
C ILE A 77 -21.51 -10.04 -7.79
N PRO A 78 -21.02 -9.23 -8.74
CA PRO A 78 -21.84 -8.64 -9.77
C PRO A 78 -22.44 -9.73 -10.67
N SER A 79 -23.74 -9.65 -10.92
CA SER A 79 -24.43 -10.59 -11.82
C SER A 79 -23.91 -10.55 -13.26
N THR A 80 -23.17 -9.50 -13.63
CA THR A 80 -22.51 -9.34 -14.92
C THR A 80 -21.27 -10.22 -15.07
N TRP A 81 -20.70 -10.72 -13.97
CA TRP A 81 -19.53 -11.59 -14.03
C TRP A 81 -19.95 -13.00 -14.43
N ARG A 82 -19.57 -13.40 -15.64
CA ARG A 82 -19.79 -14.74 -16.13
C ARG A 82 -18.86 -15.70 -15.42
N ASN A 83 -19.41 -16.76 -14.81
CA ASN A 83 -18.66 -17.85 -14.19
C ASN A 83 -19.44 -19.17 -14.40
N PRO A 84 -19.19 -19.90 -15.49
CA PRO A 84 -19.97 -21.10 -15.83
C PRO A 84 -19.82 -22.25 -14.82
N SER A 85 -18.70 -22.32 -14.08
CA SER A 85 -18.49 -23.37 -13.07
C SER A 85 -19.20 -23.07 -11.75
N GLY A 86 -19.55 -21.79 -11.49
CA GLY A 86 -20.05 -21.33 -10.20
C GLY A 86 -18.99 -21.30 -9.09
N GLN A 87 -17.75 -21.66 -9.41
CA GLN A 87 -16.64 -21.76 -8.45
C GLN A 87 -15.83 -20.47 -8.43
N TRP A 88 -15.66 -19.90 -7.25
CA TRP A 88 -14.85 -18.70 -7.00
C TRP A 88 -13.61 -19.09 -6.22
N HIS A 89 -12.44 -18.87 -6.81
CA HIS A 89 -11.14 -19.05 -6.20
C HIS A 89 -10.82 -17.82 -5.36
N LEU A 90 -10.54 -18.01 -4.08
CA LEU A 90 -10.38 -16.94 -3.11
C LEU A 90 -8.95 -16.91 -2.59
N GLY A 91 -8.37 -15.72 -2.59
CA GLY A 91 -7.07 -15.43 -2.03
C GLY A 91 -7.11 -14.23 -1.09
N LYS A 92 -6.05 -14.11 -0.29
CA LYS A 92 -5.84 -12.99 0.62
C LYS A 92 -4.41 -12.52 0.54
N LYS A 93 -4.22 -11.22 0.38
CA LYS A 93 -2.88 -10.60 0.41
C LYS A 93 -2.85 -9.46 1.40
N SER A 94 -1.75 -9.34 2.14
CA SER A 94 -1.49 -8.17 2.95
C SER A 94 -1.34 -6.97 2.03
N PHE A 95 -2.16 -5.93 2.22
CA PHE A 95 -2.07 -4.71 1.43
C PHE A 95 -0.71 -4.03 1.65
N HIS A 96 -0.15 -4.15 2.85
CA HIS A 96 1.22 -3.75 3.12
C HIS A 96 2.22 -4.48 2.23
N GLU A 97 2.22 -5.81 2.22
CA GLU A 97 3.16 -6.58 1.37
C GLU A 97 2.96 -6.26 -0.11
N LEU A 98 1.73 -5.97 -0.52
CA LEU A 98 1.38 -5.56 -1.86
C LEU A 98 2.02 -4.21 -2.25
N ILE A 99 2.26 -3.31 -1.29
CA ILE A 99 2.84 -1.97 -1.53
C ILE A 99 4.25 -1.75 -0.96
N GLN A 100 4.81 -2.69 -0.17
CA GLN A 100 6.05 -2.51 0.61
C GLN A 100 7.30 -3.16 0.02
N THR A 101 7.24 -3.67 -1.21
CA THR A 101 8.40 -4.28 -1.88
C THR A 101 9.55 -3.27 -2.16
N TYR A 102 9.48 -2.04 -1.63
CA TYR A 102 10.53 -1.00 -1.69
C TYR A 102 11.50 -1.00 -0.51
N LYS A 103 11.19 -1.59 0.66
CA LYS A 103 11.99 -1.34 1.89
C LYS A 103 13.28 -2.14 2.05
N ARG A 104 13.72 -2.96 1.08
CA ARG A 104 14.94 -3.77 1.25
C ARG A 104 16.19 -3.31 0.51
N ASP A 105 16.10 -2.45 -0.50
CA ASP A 105 17.25 -2.18 -1.37
C ASP A 105 17.79 -0.73 -1.36
N GLU A 106 17.70 -0.03 -0.23
CA GLU A 106 18.59 1.13 0.02
C GLU A 106 20.09 0.73 0.11
N HIS A 107 20.42 -0.57 0.05
CA HIS A 107 21.80 -1.05 0.06
C HIS A 107 22.44 -1.13 -1.35
N CYS A 108 21.66 -1.27 -2.42
CA CYS A 108 22.20 -1.49 -3.78
C CYS A 108 22.50 -0.18 -4.54
N ILE A 109 21.86 0.95 -4.19
CA ILE A 109 22.20 2.26 -4.76
C ILE A 109 23.39 2.92 -4.00
N MET A 110 23.64 2.51 -2.76
CA MET A 110 24.72 3.07 -1.93
C MET A 110 26.05 2.31 -2.01
N LEU A 111 26.07 1.01 -2.34
CA LEU A 111 27.31 0.23 -2.40
C LEU A 111 28.10 0.33 -3.72
N ASN A 112 27.51 0.84 -4.80
CA ASN A 112 28.26 1.04 -6.05
C ASN A 112 28.95 2.43 -6.14
N ASN A 113 28.62 3.35 -5.23
CA ASN A 113 29.20 4.71 -5.21
C ASN A 113 30.47 4.85 -4.38
N LYS A 114 30.97 3.79 -3.72
CA LYS A 114 32.23 3.86 -2.95
C LYS A 114 33.50 3.45 -3.70
N ASN A 115 33.44 3.05 -4.98
CA ASN A 115 34.67 2.60 -5.69
C ASN A 115 34.92 3.16 -7.10
N TRP A 116 34.23 4.21 -7.56
CA TRP A 116 34.60 4.90 -8.80
C TRP A 116 35.12 6.33 -8.59
N ALA A 117 35.73 6.60 -7.43
CA ALA A 117 36.52 7.82 -7.24
C ALA A 117 37.85 7.73 -8.00
N LYS A 118 37.88 8.18 -9.26
CA LYS A 118 39.05 8.83 -9.89
C LYS A 118 38.67 9.60 -11.17
N ARG A 119 38.56 10.93 -11.00
CA ARG A 119 38.85 12.07 -11.94
C ARG A 119 37.72 13.11 -12.14
N ASP A 120 37.53 13.94 -11.12
CA ASP A 120 37.57 15.42 -11.10
C ASP A 120 36.91 16.35 -12.15
N ILE A 121 35.86 15.98 -12.90
CA ILE A 121 35.16 16.97 -13.78
C ILE A 121 33.63 17.12 -13.53
N VAL A 122 32.98 16.30 -12.70
CA VAL A 122 31.49 16.15 -12.71
C VAL A 122 30.74 16.76 -11.51
N LYS A 123 31.33 17.67 -10.73
CA LYS A 123 30.77 18.09 -9.41
C LYS A 123 29.44 18.87 -9.41
N ASN A 124 28.96 19.45 -10.51
CA ASN A 124 27.76 20.33 -10.48
C ASN A 124 26.47 19.70 -11.04
N LYS A 125 26.58 18.67 -11.88
CA LYS A 125 25.40 17.97 -12.43
C LYS A 125 24.91 16.89 -11.46
N GLU A 126 25.86 16.12 -10.92
CA GLU A 126 25.60 15.03 -9.97
C GLU A 126 24.97 15.51 -8.65
N ARG A 127 25.31 16.72 -8.20
CA ARG A 127 24.69 17.31 -7.01
C ARG A 127 23.23 17.74 -7.24
N LYS A 128 22.93 18.26 -8.44
CA LYS A 128 21.55 18.58 -8.84
C LYS A 128 20.71 17.33 -9.05
N ASP A 129 21.30 16.29 -9.64
CA ASP A 129 20.63 15.01 -9.84
C ASP A 129 20.35 14.33 -8.47
N ALA A 130 21.26 14.45 -7.50
CA ALA A 130 21.05 13.97 -6.13
C ALA A 130 20.02 14.80 -5.33
N GLU A 131 20.03 16.14 -5.45
CA GLU A 131 19.02 17.01 -4.84
C GLU A 131 17.63 16.76 -5.44
N LYS A 132 17.55 16.53 -6.76
CA LYS A 132 16.31 16.19 -7.44
C LYS A 132 15.79 14.81 -7.04
N ALA A 133 16.67 13.82 -6.90
CA ALA A 133 16.30 12.50 -6.37
C ALA A 133 15.81 12.57 -4.91
N LEU A 134 16.33 13.51 -4.11
CA LEU A 134 15.86 13.76 -2.74
C LEU A 134 14.48 14.45 -2.72
N GLU A 135 14.24 15.42 -3.60
CA GLU A 135 12.92 16.05 -3.78
C GLU A 135 11.87 15.07 -4.33
N GLU A 136 12.26 14.18 -5.26
CA GLU A 136 11.42 13.11 -5.79
C GLU A 136 11.10 12.06 -4.69
N LYS A 137 12.06 11.75 -3.81
CA LYS A 137 11.85 10.95 -2.59
C LYS A 137 10.84 11.58 -1.63
N ASP A 138 10.97 12.86 -1.31
CA ASP A 138 10.05 13.56 -0.40
C ASP A 138 8.64 13.63 -0.99
N LYS A 139 8.53 13.88 -2.30
CA LYS A 139 7.25 13.89 -3.01
C LYS A 139 6.55 12.53 -2.97
N TRP A 140 7.30 11.44 -3.19
CA TRP A 140 6.72 10.10 -3.20
C TRP A 140 6.42 9.56 -1.80
N HIS A 141 7.26 9.83 -0.80
CA HIS A 141 6.96 9.51 0.61
C HIS A 141 5.63 10.14 1.04
N ASN A 142 5.40 11.39 0.62
CA ASN A 142 4.13 12.08 0.80
C ASN A 142 2.99 11.41 0.02
N ASP A 143 3.20 10.91 -1.20
CA ASP A 143 2.19 10.21 -2.00
C ASP A 143 1.79 8.84 -1.43
N TYR A 144 2.75 8.04 -0.94
CA TYR A 144 2.54 6.78 -0.22
C TYR A 144 1.76 7.02 1.06
N ILE A 145 2.19 8.02 1.84
CA ILE A 145 1.46 8.47 3.02
C ILE A 145 0.04 8.88 2.62
N HIS A 146 -0.15 9.65 1.54
CA HIS A 146 -1.46 10.09 1.11
C HIS A 146 -2.38 8.92 0.72
N VAL A 147 -1.85 7.92 0.01
CA VAL A 147 -2.60 6.71 -0.34
C VAL A 147 -2.99 5.95 0.91
N ALA A 148 -2.04 5.77 1.85
CA ALA A 148 -2.31 5.14 3.13
C ALA A 148 -3.37 5.94 3.93
N THR A 149 -3.21 7.24 4.12
CA THR A 149 -4.14 8.08 4.88
C THR A 149 -5.53 8.15 4.24
N ASP A 150 -5.64 8.21 2.91
CA ASP A 150 -6.92 8.16 2.18
C ASP A 150 -7.64 6.81 2.27
N LEU A 151 -6.91 5.72 2.52
CA LEU A 151 -7.49 4.41 2.80
C LEU A 151 -8.03 4.30 4.22
N PHE A 152 -7.59 5.19 5.11
CA PHE A 152 -7.83 5.08 6.54
C PHE A 152 -8.88 6.05 7.11
N LYS A 153 -9.59 6.80 6.25
CA LYS A 153 -10.59 7.81 6.65
C LYS A 153 -11.83 7.19 7.30
N ASP A 154 -12.33 7.83 8.36
CA ASP A 154 -13.50 7.47 9.19
C ASP A 154 -13.32 6.28 10.17
N HIS A 155 -12.09 5.98 10.58
CA HIS A 155 -11.83 4.87 11.50
C HIS A 155 -11.04 5.24 12.75
N ILE A 156 -10.70 6.53 12.91
CA ILE A 156 -10.04 7.03 14.11
C ILE A 156 -11.08 7.64 15.03
N MET A 157 -11.07 7.19 16.28
CA MET A 157 -11.85 7.78 17.36
C MET A 157 -10.92 8.47 18.35
N HIS A 158 -11.07 9.77 18.50
CA HIS A 158 -10.48 10.56 19.57
C HIS A 158 -11.34 10.43 20.83
N VAL A 159 -10.73 10.08 21.94
CA VAL A 159 -11.36 9.93 23.25
C VAL A 159 -10.72 10.92 24.21
N THR A 160 -11.53 11.67 24.95
CA THR A 160 -11.06 12.62 25.97
C THR A 160 -11.77 12.37 27.30
N GLY A 161 -11.21 12.90 28.39
CA GLY A 161 -11.72 12.71 29.75
C GLY A 161 -11.33 11.38 30.39
N LEU A 162 -10.27 10.71 29.91
CA LEU A 162 -9.76 9.47 30.50
C LEU A 162 -9.32 9.67 31.96
N PRO A 163 -9.45 8.64 32.82
CA PRO A 163 -8.99 8.70 34.20
C PRO A 163 -7.47 8.92 34.26
N THR A 164 -7.02 9.86 35.09
CA THR A 164 -5.58 10.18 35.25
C THR A 164 -4.85 9.20 36.18
N ASN A 165 -5.57 8.59 37.12
CA ASN A 165 -5.07 7.56 38.02
C ASN A 165 -5.69 6.21 37.61
N ASP A 166 -4.90 5.12 37.62
CA ASP A 166 -5.34 3.74 37.32
C ASP A 166 -5.82 3.44 35.88
N PHE A 167 -5.47 4.29 34.90
CA PHE A 167 -5.71 3.96 33.48
C PHE A 167 -4.87 2.76 33.04
N SER A 168 -5.54 1.74 32.52
CA SER A 168 -4.91 0.55 31.94
C SER A 168 -5.25 0.45 30.46
N SER A 169 -4.22 0.54 29.60
CA SER A 169 -4.37 0.35 28.16
C SER A 169 -4.97 -1.01 27.82
N ASP A 170 -4.59 -2.06 28.55
CA ASP A 170 -5.11 -3.43 28.35
C ASP A 170 -6.61 -3.52 28.67
N LEU A 171 -7.10 -2.83 29.72
CA LEU A 171 -8.53 -2.77 30.03
C LEU A 171 -9.30 -1.90 29.05
N PHE A 172 -8.70 -0.78 28.62
CA PHE A 172 -9.27 0.12 27.64
C PHE A 172 -9.43 -0.56 26.28
N GLU A 173 -8.41 -1.27 25.82
CA GLU A 173 -8.48 -2.07 24.59
C GLU A 173 -9.53 -3.17 24.68
N LYS A 174 -9.55 -3.95 25.77
CA LYS A 174 -10.58 -4.97 26.02
C LYS A 174 -11.99 -4.39 26.03
N TYR A 175 -12.17 -3.14 26.45
CA TYR A 175 -13.47 -2.49 26.44
C TYR A 175 -13.94 -2.23 25.00
N PHE A 176 -13.10 -1.65 24.15
CA PHE A 176 -13.43 -1.32 22.76
C PHE A 176 -13.54 -2.57 21.86
N ASN A 177 -12.71 -3.58 22.10
CA ASN A 177 -12.75 -4.87 21.40
C ASN A 177 -14.11 -5.59 21.52
N LYS A 178 -14.96 -5.27 22.50
CA LYS A 178 -16.33 -5.79 22.61
C LYS A 178 -17.26 -5.30 21.48
N TYR A 179 -16.95 -4.14 20.89
CA TYR A 179 -17.80 -3.48 19.90
C TYR A 179 -17.26 -3.61 18.48
N SER A 180 -15.93 -3.56 18.33
CA SER A 180 -15.20 -3.82 17.09
C SER A 180 -13.73 -4.11 17.40
N PRO A 181 -13.05 -4.97 16.62
CA PRO A 181 -11.61 -5.18 16.77
C PRO A 181 -10.81 -3.86 16.69
N VAL A 182 -9.93 -3.66 17.66
CA VAL A 182 -9.02 -2.52 17.77
C VAL A 182 -7.68 -2.88 17.15
N ALA A 183 -7.20 -2.06 16.22
CA ALA A 183 -5.91 -2.26 15.57
C ALA A 183 -4.76 -1.76 16.45
N TYR A 184 -4.89 -0.55 16.99
CA TYR A 184 -3.96 0.01 17.97
C TYR A 184 -4.61 1.20 18.70
N ILE A 185 -4.05 1.55 19.85
CA ILE A 185 -4.42 2.72 20.64
C ILE A 185 -3.19 3.58 20.81
N VAL A 186 -3.34 4.87 20.54
CA VAL A 186 -2.33 5.90 20.77
C VAL A 186 -2.76 6.71 21.98
N TYR A 187 -1.97 6.72 23.05
CA TYR A 187 -2.23 7.47 24.26
C TYR A 187 -1.18 8.57 24.45
N LYS A 188 -1.58 9.76 24.89
CA LYS A 188 -0.64 10.84 25.25
C LYS A 188 -0.36 10.80 26.76
N GLN A 189 0.92 10.67 27.13
CA GLN A 189 1.43 10.58 28.50
C GLN A 189 1.04 11.85 29.27
N ASN A 190 0.52 11.67 30.49
CA ASN A 190 -0.04 12.72 31.37
C ASN A 190 -1.34 13.41 30.89
N LEU A 191 -2.03 12.90 29.87
CA LEU A 191 -3.23 13.55 29.35
C LEU A 191 -4.44 12.61 29.34
N THR A 192 -5.59 13.18 29.62
CA THR A 192 -6.90 12.54 29.67
C THR A 192 -7.41 12.14 28.27
N GLU A 193 -6.52 11.85 27.32
CA GLU A 193 -6.84 11.71 25.89
C GLU A 193 -6.18 10.48 25.23
N ALA A 194 -6.91 9.82 24.33
CA ALA A 194 -6.41 8.73 23.49
C ALA A 194 -7.02 8.77 22.09
N TYR A 195 -6.32 8.19 21.12
CA TYR A 195 -6.81 7.96 19.77
C TYR A 195 -6.86 6.46 19.53
N ILE A 196 -8.02 5.97 19.10
CA ILE A 196 -8.27 4.55 18.86
C ILE A 196 -8.40 4.34 17.37
N ARG A 197 -7.60 3.44 16.83
CA ARG A 197 -7.77 2.94 15.47
C ARG A 197 -8.44 1.57 15.53
N PHE A 198 -9.61 1.46 14.92
CA PHE A 198 -10.26 0.16 14.72
C PHE A 198 -9.70 -0.56 13.49
N HIS A 199 -9.87 -1.87 13.39
CA HIS A 199 -9.58 -2.57 12.13
C HIS A 199 -10.53 -2.14 11.01
N LEU A 200 -10.06 -2.23 9.77
CA LEU A 200 -10.82 -1.98 8.54
C LEU A 200 -11.76 -3.16 8.22
N THR A 201 -12.71 -3.45 9.12
CA THR A 201 -13.71 -4.51 8.91
C THR A 201 -14.87 -4.02 8.04
N GLU A 202 -15.23 -2.74 8.14
CA GLU A 202 -16.37 -2.13 7.45
C GLU A 202 -16.23 -0.60 7.33
N LYS A 203 -17.01 0.03 6.44
CA LYS A 203 -17.05 1.50 6.33
C LYS A 203 -17.60 2.13 7.62
N ASN A 204 -17.04 3.28 8.00
CA ASN A 204 -17.49 4.09 9.15
C ASN A 204 -17.47 3.31 10.47
N VAL A 205 -16.52 2.39 10.66
CA VAL A 205 -16.47 1.50 11.83
C VAL A 205 -16.46 2.30 13.14
N ALA A 206 -15.75 3.44 13.20
CA ALA A 206 -15.68 4.26 14.41
C ALA A 206 -17.04 4.90 14.73
N ILE A 207 -17.80 5.33 13.71
CA ILE A 207 -19.18 5.83 13.86
C ILE A 207 -20.10 4.71 14.33
N LYS A 208 -19.98 3.51 13.75
CA LYS A 208 -20.78 2.34 14.15
C LYS A 208 -20.50 1.95 15.60
N VAL A 209 -19.24 1.92 16.02
CA VAL A 209 -18.84 1.67 17.41
C VAL A 209 -19.45 2.73 18.33
N LEU A 210 -19.33 4.01 17.98
CA LEU A 210 -19.91 5.10 18.76
C LEU A 210 -21.43 4.98 18.90
N ASN A 211 -22.14 4.63 17.82
CA ASN A 211 -23.58 4.44 17.84
C ASN A 211 -23.99 3.25 18.71
N LYS A 212 -23.27 2.12 18.60
CA LYS A 212 -23.47 0.93 19.44
C LYS A 212 -23.30 1.26 20.93
N MET A 213 -22.27 2.05 21.29
CA MET A 213 -22.01 2.43 22.68
C MET A 213 -23.07 3.38 23.26
N ASN A 214 -23.61 4.28 22.45
CA ASN A 214 -24.65 5.22 22.88
C ASN A 214 -26.06 4.61 22.91
N GLY A 215 -26.21 3.30 22.68
CA GLY A 215 -27.51 2.60 22.71
C GLY A 215 -28.48 2.99 21.59
N SER A 216 -28.00 3.62 20.50
CA SER A 216 -28.83 4.06 19.38
C SER A 216 -28.87 2.99 18.29
N LEU A 217 -30.06 2.39 18.09
CA LEU A 217 -30.38 1.44 17.02
C LEU A 217 -30.65 2.10 15.65
N PHE A 218 -30.49 3.42 15.52
CA PHE A 218 -30.76 4.12 14.25
C PHE A 218 -29.52 4.16 13.35
N GLU A 219 -29.58 3.43 12.24
CA GLU A 219 -28.55 3.31 11.18
C GLU A 219 -28.21 4.63 10.45
N ASN A 220 -28.91 5.73 10.74
CA ASN A 220 -28.77 7.02 10.04
C ASN A 220 -28.25 8.20 10.90
N ALA A 221 -27.82 7.95 12.15
CA ALA A 221 -27.24 9.02 12.95
C ALA A 221 -25.79 9.31 12.53
N LYS A 222 -25.56 10.38 11.76
CA LYS A 222 -24.24 11.01 11.53
C LYS A 222 -23.67 11.67 12.80
N LYS A 223 -23.98 11.16 13.99
CA LYS A 223 -23.43 11.71 15.24
C LYS A 223 -22.01 11.20 15.40
N ARG A 224 -21.04 12.07 15.13
CA ARG A 224 -19.60 11.82 15.33
C ARG A 224 -19.14 12.11 16.75
N TYR A 225 -20.06 12.38 17.67
CA TYR A 225 -19.76 12.71 19.06
C TYR A 225 -20.68 11.94 20.00
N GLY A 226 -20.13 11.44 21.10
CA GLY A 226 -20.88 10.73 22.14
C GLY A 226 -20.17 10.75 23.47
N ARG A 227 -20.87 10.29 24.51
CA ARG A 227 -20.35 10.19 25.88
C ARG A 227 -20.61 8.79 26.38
N ILE A 228 -19.58 8.15 26.91
CA ILE A 228 -19.67 6.77 27.38
C ILE A 228 -19.09 6.66 28.79
N GLN A 229 -19.49 5.64 29.51
CA GLN A 229 -18.98 5.35 30.84
C GLN A 229 -17.84 4.33 30.74
N PHE A 230 -16.65 4.70 31.21
CA PHE A 230 -15.48 3.83 31.31
C PHE A 230 -14.89 3.92 32.72
N GLN A 231 -14.75 2.78 33.40
CA GLN A 231 -14.29 2.70 34.80
C GLN A 231 -15.03 3.65 35.78
N GLY A 232 -16.32 3.92 35.54
CA GLY A 232 -17.13 4.81 36.38
C GLY A 232 -16.93 6.31 36.13
N GLN A 233 -16.16 6.68 35.10
CA GLN A 233 -15.97 8.04 34.64
C GLN A 233 -16.64 8.24 33.26
N GLU A 234 -17.25 9.40 33.07
CA GLU A 234 -17.75 9.82 31.76
C GLU A 234 -16.59 10.26 30.88
N ILE A 235 -16.40 9.58 29.76
CA ILE A 235 -15.42 9.91 28.74
C ILE A 235 -16.15 10.38 27.48
N GLN A 236 -15.54 11.31 26.75
CA GLN A 236 -16.09 11.84 25.50
C GLN A 236 -15.42 11.15 24.32
N CYS A 237 -16.21 10.80 23.31
CA CYS A 237 -15.71 10.15 22.11
C CYS A 237 -16.09 10.98 20.88
N LYS A 238 -15.13 11.26 20.02
CA LYS A 238 -15.27 11.96 18.75
C LYS A 238 -14.67 11.13 17.63
N VAL A 239 -15.41 10.89 16.54
CA VAL A 239 -14.86 10.29 15.32
C VAL A 239 -14.27 11.39 14.46
N LEU A 240 -12.97 11.27 14.11
CA LEU A 240 -12.30 12.25 13.25
C LEU A 240 -12.79 12.15 11.79
N GLU A 241 -12.74 13.26 11.06
CA GLU A 241 -12.98 13.31 9.62
C GLU A 241 -12.23 14.45 8.94
N GLY A 242 -12.01 14.32 7.64
CA GLY A 242 -11.47 15.38 6.79
C GLY A 242 -10.16 15.96 7.35
N GLU A 243 -10.07 17.29 7.38
CA GLU A 243 -8.87 18.01 7.82
C GLU A 243 -8.42 17.66 9.25
N GLU A 244 -9.33 17.27 10.15
CA GLU A 244 -8.94 16.87 11.51
C GLU A 244 -8.28 15.49 11.56
N GLU A 245 -8.75 14.56 10.73
CA GLU A 245 -8.14 13.24 10.59
C GLU A 245 -6.83 13.33 9.80
N ASP A 246 -6.80 14.15 8.75
CA ASP A 246 -5.59 14.46 7.99
C ASP A 246 -4.54 15.14 8.90
N LYS A 247 -4.96 16.04 9.80
CA LYS A 247 -4.08 16.65 10.80
C LYS A 247 -3.60 15.65 11.84
N PHE A 248 -4.43 14.72 12.30
CA PHE A 248 -3.97 13.65 13.19
C PHE A 248 -2.89 12.81 12.52
N TRP A 249 -3.12 12.41 11.26
CA TRP A 249 -2.10 11.69 10.51
C TRP A 249 -0.86 12.55 10.30
N ALA A 250 -1.00 13.81 9.89
CA ALA A 250 0.12 14.73 9.76
C ALA A 250 0.87 14.89 11.08
N GLU A 251 0.23 15.01 12.24
CA GLU A 251 0.91 15.11 13.55
C GLU A 251 1.62 13.79 13.93
N VAL A 252 1.01 12.65 13.65
CA VAL A 252 1.63 11.32 13.86
C VAL A 252 2.83 11.14 12.92
N LEU A 253 2.82 11.75 11.74
CA LEU A 253 3.85 11.61 10.71
C LEU A 253 4.95 12.67 10.81
N GLU A 254 4.60 13.93 11.06
CA GLU A 254 5.49 15.10 11.21
C GLU A 254 6.16 15.18 12.58
N GLY A 255 5.71 14.37 13.55
CA GLY A 255 6.38 14.17 14.85
C GLY A 255 7.84 13.69 14.75
N GLU A 256 8.34 13.45 13.54
CA GLU A 256 9.76 13.28 13.20
C GLU A 256 10.63 14.54 13.45
N LYS A 257 10.05 15.75 13.52
CA LYS A 257 10.85 17.00 13.55
C LYS A 257 11.11 17.61 14.92
N GLU A 258 10.40 17.20 15.98
CA GLU A 258 10.63 17.71 17.34
C GLU A 258 10.99 16.58 18.31
N GLU A 259 12.21 16.62 18.86
CA GLU A 259 12.81 15.60 19.74
C GLU A 259 11.96 15.20 20.98
N ASN A 260 10.92 15.97 21.33
CA ASN A 260 10.14 15.81 22.57
C ASN A 260 8.71 15.29 22.40
N TYR A 261 8.16 15.18 21.19
CA TYR A 261 6.73 14.84 21.03
C TYR A 261 6.46 13.32 21.15
N CYS A 262 7.29 12.49 20.51
CA CYS A 262 7.20 11.03 20.58
C CYS A 262 7.48 10.46 21.97
N ALA A 263 8.18 11.19 22.84
CA ALA A 263 8.48 10.76 24.20
C ALA A 263 7.20 10.54 25.05
N ASN A 264 6.09 11.19 24.68
CA ASN A 264 4.81 11.10 25.38
C ASN A 264 3.79 10.18 24.69
N LEU A 265 4.11 9.49 23.59
CA LEU A 265 3.14 8.63 22.90
C LEU A 265 3.33 7.17 23.32
N ILE A 266 2.35 6.59 24.02
CA ILE A 266 2.33 5.17 24.39
C ILE A 266 1.41 4.42 23.43
N ILE A 267 1.93 3.36 22.79
CA ILE A 267 1.21 2.55 21.80
C ILE A 267 1.08 1.12 22.32
N ASN A 268 -0.15 0.61 22.40
CA ASN A 268 -0.43 -0.79 22.71
C ASN A 268 -0.86 -1.52 21.43
N ASN A 269 -0.10 -2.54 21.01
CA ASN A 269 -0.45 -3.41 19.87
C ASN A 269 -0.22 -4.87 20.27
N ASN A 270 -1.18 -5.74 19.92
CA ASN A 270 -1.27 -7.15 20.33
C ASN A 270 -0.05 -8.01 19.95
N ASN A 271 0.82 -7.56 19.05
CA ASN A 271 2.02 -8.29 18.62
C ASN A 271 3.34 -7.72 19.13
N ASN A 272 3.37 -6.60 19.85
CA ASN A 272 4.57 -6.08 20.51
C ASN A 272 4.18 -5.04 21.57
N LYS A 273 4.36 -5.39 22.85
CA LYS A 273 4.38 -4.41 23.95
C LYS A 273 5.62 -3.52 23.82
N LEU A 274 5.56 -2.49 22.96
CA LEU A 274 6.53 -1.39 22.95
C LEU A 274 6.21 -0.43 24.10
N ALA A 275 6.43 -0.91 25.32
CA ALA A 275 6.44 -0.05 26.50
C ALA A 275 7.79 0.69 26.56
N MET A 276 7.89 1.86 25.93
CA MET A 276 8.89 2.85 26.37
C MET A 276 8.33 3.62 27.57
N GLY A 277 8.11 2.88 28.65
CA GLY A 277 7.90 3.45 29.97
C GLY A 277 9.26 3.83 30.54
N ILE A 278 9.52 5.13 30.63
CA ILE A 278 10.69 5.72 31.27
C ILE A 278 10.77 5.22 32.72
N GLN A 279 11.72 4.33 33.02
CA GLN A 279 12.29 4.22 34.36
C GLN A 279 13.75 4.68 34.29
N ASN A 280 13.99 5.80 34.99
CA ASN A 280 15.26 6.48 35.14
C ASN A 280 16.41 5.50 35.42
N ASN A 281 17.26 5.26 34.43
CA ASN A 281 18.54 4.61 34.66
C ASN A 281 19.59 5.23 33.73
N GLU A 282 20.40 6.14 34.28
CA GLU A 282 21.45 6.89 33.56
C GLU A 282 22.47 5.99 32.85
N THR A 283 22.56 4.72 33.24
CA THR A 283 23.42 3.71 32.62
C THR A 283 22.91 3.28 31.24
N PHE A 284 21.60 3.27 31.00
CA PHE A 284 21.00 2.91 29.71
C PHE A 284 21.14 4.05 28.69
N LEU A 285 20.99 5.31 29.14
CA LEU A 285 21.19 6.51 28.32
C LEU A 285 22.64 6.63 27.80
N LYS A 286 23.64 6.16 28.56
CA LYS A 286 25.05 6.12 28.09
C LYS A 286 25.28 5.03 27.03
N SER A 287 24.55 3.92 27.07
CA SER A 287 24.61 2.90 26.01
C SER A 287 23.89 3.32 24.72
N LEU A 288 22.91 4.23 24.83
CA LEU A 288 22.16 4.78 23.68
C LEU A 288 22.85 5.95 22.97
N LYS A 289 23.85 6.62 23.58
CA LYS A 289 24.63 7.66 22.89
C LYS A 289 25.49 7.15 21.72
N GLY A 290 25.66 5.83 21.59
CA GLY A 290 26.23 5.19 20.40
C GLY A 290 25.19 4.76 19.35
N ILE A 291 23.90 4.96 19.62
CA ILE A 291 22.75 4.52 18.81
C ILE A 291 21.77 5.71 18.56
N SER A 292 22.15 6.93 18.93
CA SER A 292 21.27 8.11 18.89
C SER A 292 21.35 8.90 17.58
N GLU A 293 21.05 8.25 16.46
CA GLU A 293 20.67 8.98 15.23
C GLU A 293 19.39 8.44 14.56
N ASN A 294 18.71 7.38 15.05
CA ASN A 294 17.60 6.81 14.26
C ASN A 294 16.47 6.05 15.00
N THR A 295 16.15 6.41 16.24
CA THR A 295 15.11 5.70 17.00
C THR A 295 13.70 6.30 16.93
N ASN A 296 13.53 7.57 16.57
CA ASN A 296 12.21 8.22 16.57
C ASN A 296 11.40 8.01 15.27
N SER A 297 12.05 7.99 14.10
CA SER A 297 11.38 7.68 12.80
C SER A 297 10.80 6.25 12.77
N LYS A 298 11.44 5.32 13.47
CA LYS A 298 11.04 3.91 13.50
C LYS A 298 9.65 3.70 14.13
N CYS A 299 9.23 4.53 15.09
CA CYS A 299 7.95 4.37 15.79
C CYS A 299 6.74 4.65 14.87
N CYS A 300 6.78 5.75 14.11
CA CYS A 300 5.68 6.13 13.21
C CYS A 300 5.62 5.24 11.97
N GLU A 301 6.78 4.81 11.46
CA GLU A 301 6.82 3.72 10.50
C GLU A 301 6.20 2.45 11.07
N ASP A 302 6.58 2.02 12.26
CA ASP A 302 6.08 0.79 12.86
C ASP A 302 4.56 0.87 13.16
N LEU A 303 4.01 2.08 13.39
CA LEU A 303 2.57 2.34 13.46
C LEU A 303 1.84 2.18 12.12
N MET A 304 2.37 2.79 11.05
CA MET A 304 1.82 2.60 9.70
C MET A 304 1.97 1.15 9.25
N LYS A 305 3.13 0.52 9.52
CA LYS A 305 3.36 -0.90 9.27
C LYS A 305 2.36 -1.73 10.08
N ALA A 306 2.11 -1.44 11.35
CA ALA A 306 1.11 -2.15 12.15
C ALA A 306 -0.32 -2.00 11.63
N GLY A 307 -0.72 -0.80 11.21
CA GLY A 307 -2.04 -0.53 10.62
C GLY A 307 -2.21 -1.19 9.23
N LEU A 308 -1.19 -1.09 8.38
CA LEU A 308 -1.17 -1.68 7.03
C LEU A 308 -0.97 -3.20 7.04
N ASN A 309 -0.17 -3.75 7.96
CA ASN A 309 0.04 -5.20 8.12
C ASN A 309 -1.24 -5.94 8.49
N ASN A 310 -2.18 -5.21 9.10
CA ASN A 310 -3.50 -5.72 9.45
C ASN A 310 -4.57 -5.38 8.40
N LEU A 311 -4.16 -4.79 7.27
CA LEU A 311 -5.03 -4.53 6.14
C LEU A 311 -4.83 -5.61 5.09
N PHE A 312 -5.89 -6.38 4.83
CA PHE A 312 -5.87 -7.43 3.83
C PHE A 312 -6.81 -7.07 2.68
N VAL A 313 -6.39 -7.39 1.46
CA VAL A 313 -7.25 -7.41 0.28
C VAL A 313 -7.71 -8.84 0.02
N ASP A 314 -8.96 -9.00 -0.36
CA ASP A 314 -9.45 -10.26 -0.91
C ASP A 314 -9.23 -10.25 -2.41
N CYS A 315 -8.73 -11.36 -2.93
CA CYS A 315 -8.61 -11.62 -4.36
C CYS A 315 -9.64 -12.67 -4.73
N ILE A 316 -10.41 -12.41 -5.79
CA ILE A 316 -11.35 -13.36 -6.37
C ILE A 316 -10.86 -13.69 -7.77
N VAL A 317 -10.71 -14.98 -8.06
CA VAL A 317 -10.31 -15.53 -9.36
C VAL A 317 -11.39 -16.48 -9.86
N TRP A 318 -11.68 -16.47 -11.16
CA TRP A 318 -12.64 -17.39 -11.77
C TRP A 318 -12.37 -17.54 -13.26
N PHE A 319 -12.91 -18.60 -13.86
CA PHE A 319 -12.88 -18.78 -15.31
C PHE A 319 -14.21 -18.32 -15.90
N ASP A 320 -14.18 -17.36 -16.82
CA ASP A 320 -15.41 -16.82 -17.41
C ASP A 320 -16.01 -17.69 -18.53
N GLY A 321 -15.37 -18.82 -18.82
CA GLY A 321 -15.68 -19.70 -19.95
C GLY A 321 -14.80 -19.49 -21.18
N ASN A 322 -13.94 -18.46 -21.17
CA ASN A 322 -12.95 -18.18 -22.22
C ASN A 322 -11.57 -17.89 -21.61
N LYS A 323 -11.50 -17.02 -20.60
CA LYS A 323 -10.26 -16.58 -19.93
C LYS A 323 -10.39 -16.65 -18.41
N TRP A 324 -9.24 -16.74 -17.76
CA TRP A 324 -9.15 -16.53 -16.32
C TRP A 324 -9.28 -15.05 -16.02
N GLN A 325 -10.15 -14.72 -15.08
CA GLN A 325 -10.42 -13.37 -14.62
C GLN A 325 -10.02 -13.29 -13.15
N ALA A 326 -9.52 -12.13 -12.73
CA ALA A 326 -9.36 -11.82 -11.33
C ALA A 326 -9.81 -10.40 -10.98
N CYS A 327 -10.24 -10.25 -9.74
CA CYS A 327 -10.58 -8.98 -9.12
C CYS A 327 -9.88 -8.90 -7.76
N ILE A 328 -9.22 -7.77 -7.50
CA ILE A 328 -8.65 -7.45 -6.19
C ILE A 328 -9.59 -6.43 -5.53
N ASP A 329 -10.16 -6.79 -4.37
CA ASP A 329 -11.00 -5.86 -3.61
C ASP A 329 -10.16 -4.80 -2.90
N LEU A 330 -10.01 -3.66 -3.57
CA LEU A 330 -9.34 -2.45 -3.09
C LEU A 330 -10.31 -1.44 -2.45
N SER A 331 -11.56 -1.84 -2.18
CA SER A 331 -12.55 -0.92 -1.60
C SER A 331 -12.40 -0.78 -0.08
N PHE A 332 -11.80 -1.78 0.58
CA PHE A 332 -11.54 -1.91 2.02
C PHE A 332 -12.75 -1.68 2.95
N SER A 333 -13.94 -1.48 2.38
CA SER A 333 -15.08 -0.93 3.10
C SER A 333 -16.42 -1.09 2.38
N LYS A 334 -16.41 -1.36 1.06
CA LYS A 334 -17.63 -1.65 0.30
C LYS A 334 -17.68 -3.14 0.01
N GLU A 335 -18.73 -3.79 0.50
CA GLU A 335 -19.01 -5.21 0.24
C GLU A 335 -19.45 -5.48 -1.21
N ASP A 336 -19.58 -4.44 -2.05
CA ASP A 336 -20.08 -4.53 -3.42
C ASP A 336 -18.95 -4.33 -4.45
N LEU A 337 -18.74 -5.35 -5.28
CA LEU A 337 -17.71 -5.38 -6.32
C LEU A 337 -18.20 -4.83 -7.67
N GLU A 338 -19.39 -4.22 -7.75
CA GLU A 338 -19.98 -3.70 -9.00
C GLU A 338 -19.06 -2.76 -9.79
N ASN A 339 -18.21 -2.00 -9.09
CA ASN A 339 -17.25 -1.06 -9.72
C ASN A 339 -15.80 -1.55 -9.63
N ALA A 340 -15.58 -2.79 -9.19
CA ALA A 340 -14.23 -3.32 -9.07
C ALA A 340 -13.67 -3.62 -10.46
N LYS A 341 -12.39 -3.29 -10.67
CA LYS A 341 -11.71 -3.56 -11.93
C LYS A 341 -11.39 -5.04 -12.02
N VAL A 342 -11.93 -5.68 -13.06
CA VAL A 342 -11.63 -7.06 -13.45
C VAL A 342 -10.51 -7.02 -14.48
N LEU A 343 -9.52 -7.88 -14.30
CA LEU A 343 -8.41 -8.09 -15.22
C LEU A 343 -8.33 -9.57 -15.59
N THR A 344 -7.75 -9.83 -16.76
CA THR A 344 -7.25 -11.15 -17.20
C THR A 344 -5.72 -11.13 -17.21
N ASN A 345 -5.08 -12.24 -17.54
CA ASN A 345 -3.64 -12.31 -17.76
C ASN A 345 -3.15 -11.16 -18.65
N PHE A 346 -2.12 -10.45 -18.21
CA PHE A 346 -1.59 -9.30 -18.93
C PHE A 346 -1.23 -9.63 -20.39
N ARG A 347 -0.59 -10.76 -20.63
CA ARG A 347 -0.24 -11.22 -21.99
C ARG A 347 -1.41 -11.35 -22.97
N ASP A 348 -2.64 -11.49 -22.47
CA ASP A 348 -3.81 -11.78 -23.30
C ASP A 348 -4.48 -10.50 -23.82
N GLU A 349 -4.54 -9.45 -23.01
CA GLU A 349 -5.25 -8.20 -23.34
C GLU A 349 -4.42 -6.93 -23.09
N HIS A 350 -3.24 -7.05 -22.49
CA HIS A 350 -2.36 -5.94 -22.09
C HIS A 350 -3.05 -4.90 -21.21
N GLU A 351 -4.07 -5.34 -20.46
CA GLU A 351 -4.80 -4.51 -19.52
C GLU A 351 -4.08 -4.43 -18.18
N TYR A 352 -4.13 -3.23 -17.61
CA TYR A 352 -3.66 -2.94 -16.26
C TYR A 352 -4.70 -2.05 -15.57
N ALA A 353 -4.54 -1.89 -14.27
CA ALA A 353 -5.40 -1.09 -13.43
C ALA A 353 -4.55 -0.27 -12.47
N PHE A 354 -5.21 0.60 -11.69
CA PHE A 354 -4.54 1.41 -10.69
C PHE A 354 -5.09 1.15 -9.30
N ILE A 355 -4.21 1.11 -8.32
CA ILE A 355 -4.54 1.29 -6.91
C ILE A 355 -4.61 2.81 -6.68
N LYS A 356 -5.81 3.31 -6.36
CA LYS A 356 -6.08 4.73 -6.05
C LYS A 356 -5.54 5.72 -7.11
N ASP A 357 -5.59 5.35 -8.39
CA ASP A 357 -5.12 6.16 -9.52
C ASP A 357 -3.63 6.52 -9.51
N LYS A 358 -2.82 5.87 -8.66
CA LYS A 358 -1.39 6.18 -8.51
C LYS A 358 -0.47 5.03 -8.87
N ILE A 359 -0.77 3.82 -8.38
CA ILE A 359 0.12 2.66 -8.51
C ILE A 359 -0.49 1.72 -9.52
N SER A 360 0.19 1.51 -10.66
CA SER A 360 -0.30 0.58 -11.67
C SER A 360 -0.05 -0.87 -11.26
N TYR A 361 -0.94 -1.75 -11.68
CA TYR A 361 -0.75 -3.19 -11.54
C TYR A 361 -1.37 -3.95 -12.70
N CYS A 362 -0.80 -5.10 -13.00
CA CYS A 362 -1.41 -6.12 -13.85
C CYS A 362 -1.36 -7.48 -13.13
N ILE A 363 -1.90 -8.52 -13.77
CA ILE A 363 -2.01 -9.84 -13.15
C ILE A 363 -1.62 -10.95 -14.11
N THR A 364 -1.29 -12.10 -13.53
CA THR A 364 -1.24 -13.38 -14.21
C THR A 364 -1.87 -14.44 -13.31
N VAL A 365 -2.75 -15.26 -13.88
CA VAL A 365 -3.41 -16.39 -13.23
C VAL A 365 -2.72 -17.68 -13.67
N HIS A 366 -2.19 -18.41 -12.70
CA HIS A 366 -1.46 -19.65 -12.86
C HIS A 366 -2.26 -20.83 -12.31
N GLU A 367 -1.77 -22.04 -12.59
CA GLU A 367 -2.21 -23.27 -11.92
C GLU A 367 -3.74 -23.49 -11.90
N ASN A 368 -4.42 -23.19 -13.01
CA ASN A 368 -5.88 -23.29 -13.13
C ASN A 368 -6.62 -22.50 -12.03
N GLY A 369 -6.17 -21.27 -11.77
CA GLY A 369 -6.83 -20.36 -10.84
C GLY A 369 -6.39 -20.52 -9.38
N ASN A 370 -5.43 -21.39 -9.08
CA ASN A 370 -4.97 -21.62 -7.71
C ASN A 370 -3.85 -20.66 -7.27
N LEU A 371 -3.23 -19.97 -8.23
CA LEU A 371 -2.20 -18.98 -7.96
C LEU A 371 -2.48 -17.72 -8.78
N LEU A 372 -2.65 -16.59 -8.08
CA LEU A 372 -2.71 -15.27 -8.68
C LEU A 372 -1.38 -14.56 -8.42
N GLU A 373 -0.71 -14.13 -9.47
CA GLU A 373 0.46 -13.28 -9.44
C GLU A 373 0.02 -11.84 -9.73
N ILE A 374 0.22 -10.93 -8.79
CA ILE A 374 -0.10 -9.50 -8.94
C ILE A 374 1.21 -8.76 -9.18
N PHE A 375 1.36 -8.21 -10.37
CA PHE A 375 2.55 -7.47 -10.77
C PHE A 375 2.32 -5.98 -10.54
N ILE A 376 3.07 -5.39 -9.59
CA ILE A 376 2.87 -4.00 -9.14
C ILE A 376 4.07 -3.17 -9.49
N SER A 377 3.82 -2.04 -10.14
CA SER A 377 4.87 -1.13 -10.55
C SER A 377 4.98 0.03 -9.57
N TYR A 378 6.04 0.01 -8.77
CA TYR A 378 6.32 1.01 -7.73
C TYR A 378 7.74 1.58 -7.81
N VAL A 379 8.62 1.06 -8.69
CA VAL A 379 10.02 1.49 -8.79
C VAL A 379 10.34 1.97 -10.19
N GLU A 380 11.21 2.99 -10.25
CA GLU A 380 11.55 3.68 -11.48
C GLU A 380 12.73 3.05 -12.23
N HIS A 381 13.54 2.16 -11.63
CA HIS A 381 14.83 1.78 -12.20
C HIS A 381 14.68 0.90 -13.45
N GLY A 382 13.93 -0.20 -13.36
CA GLY A 382 13.60 -1.08 -14.49
C GLY A 382 12.80 -0.36 -15.56
N THR A 383 11.88 0.53 -15.16
CA THR A 383 11.16 1.41 -16.09
C THR A 383 12.10 2.33 -16.86
N LEU A 384 13.05 2.98 -16.19
CA LEU A 384 14.05 3.83 -16.82
C LEU A 384 14.93 3.05 -17.79
N ILE A 385 15.37 1.85 -17.41
CA ILE A 385 16.13 0.97 -18.30
C ILE A 385 15.31 0.61 -19.53
N ALA A 386 14.04 0.24 -19.34
CA ALA A 386 13.11 -0.03 -20.44
C ALA A 386 12.94 1.18 -21.38
N HIS A 387 12.85 2.41 -20.85
CA HIS A 387 12.80 3.63 -21.66
C HIS A 387 14.07 3.84 -22.46
N ILE A 388 15.25 3.77 -21.82
CA ILE A 388 16.54 3.93 -22.50
C ILE A 388 16.68 2.88 -23.60
N ALA A 389 16.29 1.63 -23.32
CA ALA A 389 16.39 0.54 -24.27
C ALA A 389 15.41 0.70 -25.45
N ALA A 390 14.12 0.91 -25.19
CA ALA A 390 13.09 0.75 -26.20
C ALA A 390 11.85 1.64 -26.03
N GLY A 391 11.89 2.71 -25.22
CA GLY A 391 10.78 3.65 -25.10
C GLY A 391 10.38 4.26 -26.45
N ASN A 392 9.08 4.40 -26.70
CA ASN A 392 8.55 4.89 -27.97
C ASN A 392 7.57 6.05 -27.78
N PHE A 393 7.95 7.23 -28.27
CA PHE A 393 7.21 8.49 -28.24
C PHE A 393 7.01 8.96 -29.69
N PRO A 394 5.91 8.57 -30.37
CA PRO A 394 5.67 8.93 -31.76
C PRO A 394 5.62 10.45 -32.01
N GLU A 395 5.04 11.19 -31.08
CA GLU A 395 4.88 12.66 -31.17
C GLU A 395 6.15 13.42 -30.76
N GLU A 396 7.04 12.77 -30.00
CA GLU A 396 8.29 13.36 -29.49
C GLU A 396 9.48 12.41 -29.72
N PRO A 397 9.88 12.15 -30.99
CA PRO A 397 10.85 11.08 -31.31
C PRO A 397 12.26 11.27 -30.71
N GLU A 398 12.60 12.47 -30.27
CA GLU A 398 13.81 12.78 -29.51
C GLU A 398 13.85 12.14 -28.12
N ARG A 399 12.69 11.75 -27.58
CA ARG A 399 12.54 11.03 -26.31
C ARG A 399 12.58 9.51 -26.46
N ASN A 400 12.67 9.00 -27.69
CA ASN A 400 12.76 7.56 -27.95
C ASN A 400 13.99 6.93 -27.28
N GLY A 401 13.81 5.70 -26.84
CA GLY A 401 14.89 4.79 -26.51
C GLY A 401 15.72 4.41 -27.74
N LEU A 402 16.73 3.58 -27.52
CA LEU A 402 17.64 3.12 -28.58
C LEU A 402 16.95 2.25 -29.63
N ALA A 403 15.91 1.51 -29.26
CA ALA A 403 15.20 0.56 -30.12
C ALA A 403 13.67 0.67 -29.95
N PRO A 404 13.02 1.77 -30.39
CA PRO A 404 11.59 2.00 -30.20
C PRO A 404 10.68 0.99 -30.92
N GLY A 405 11.21 0.17 -31.83
CA GLY A 405 10.52 -0.94 -32.48
C GLY A 405 10.56 -2.26 -31.70
N ALA A 406 11.44 -2.41 -30.71
CA ALA A 406 11.58 -3.65 -29.94
C ALA A 406 10.43 -3.82 -28.94
N GLN A 407 10.06 -5.07 -28.64
CA GLN A 407 9.16 -5.41 -27.54
C GLN A 407 9.97 -5.74 -26.28
N ILE A 408 9.31 -5.71 -25.12
CA ILE A 408 9.90 -5.90 -23.81
C ILE A 408 9.19 -7.05 -23.09
N ILE A 409 9.95 -7.87 -22.38
CA ILE A 409 9.43 -8.73 -21.30
C ILE A 409 10.01 -8.20 -20.00
N SER A 410 9.15 -7.85 -19.04
CA SER A 410 9.59 -7.43 -17.71
C SER A 410 9.74 -8.64 -16.82
N MET A 411 10.88 -8.76 -16.15
CA MET A 411 11.19 -9.86 -15.24
C MET A 411 11.70 -9.27 -13.93
N ASN A 412 10.83 -9.19 -12.93
CA ASN A 412 11.24 -8.79 -11.60
C ASN A 412 12.08 -9.89 -10.96
N VAL A 413 13.33 -9.57 -10.64
CA VAL A 413 14.28 -10.47 -9.97
C VAL A 413 14.85 -9.85 -8.67
N ILE A 414 14.33 -8.69 -8.26
CA ILE A 414 14.80 -7.89 -7.13
C ILE A 414 13.70 -7.85 -6.05
N SER A 415 14.03 -8.31 -4.84
CA SER A 415 13.08 -8.57 -3.74
C SER A 415 12.99 -7.48 -2.68
#